data_AF-A0A2I0NZ73-F1
#
_entry.id   AF-A0A2I0NZ73-F1
#
_cell.length_a   1.000
_cell.length_b   1.000
_cell.length_c   1.000
_cell.angle_alpha   90.00
_cell.angle_beta   90.00
_cell.angle_gamma   90.00
#
_symmetry.space_group_name_H-M   'P 1'
#
loop_
_entity.id
_entity.type
_entity.pdbx_description
1 polymer ?
#
loop_
_entity_poly.entity_id
_entity_poly.type
_entity_poly.pdbx_seq_one_letter_code
_entity_poly.pdbx_strand_id
1 'polypeptide(L)'
;MPQVTVYSTQNCPYCRLAKAFLDRYGVEYRSIDVGVDRKAAKEMVELSGQYGVPVIIVDDEVIVGFDSNRLKELFATGTDPASYDVIIAGAGPAGMTAALYCARKNLKSIIISKDIGGQALESWNIENYMGYRMITGDELMSKFEEQIRQNQIQIELDQVISLLPTAGGYILKTASDQEFKGRTVILAQGKQPRRLGIAREEEFTGRGVSVCATCDGPLFKERIVAIVGGGNSALQTAIEMSGIATTVHLIVRSKIRADSVYENQIEKQSNIIIHTGCEVTELKGTDRLSGIVLRDRKSEKSEDIVVDGLFTEIGWIPNTGFLEGLVTLNYLKEIEIDINCRTNVPGVFAAGDVTAVLGKQIIIAAGEGAKAALSAFDYLMVNP
;
A
#
# COMPACT_ATOMS: atom_id res chain seq x y z
N MET A 1 2.41 9.46 41.38
CA MET A 1 2.73 9.54 39.94
C MET A 1 4.20 9.86 39.85
N PRO A 2 4.93 9.26 38.90
CA PRO A 2 6.36 9.52 38.72
C PRO A 2 6.59 11.01 38.42
N GLN A 3 7.67 11.58 38.94
CA GLN A 3 8.03 12.96 38.69
C GLN A 3 8.76 13.06 37.35
N VAL A 4 8.12 13.67 36.35
CA VAL A 4 8.68 13.79 35.00
C VAL A 4 9.18 15.20 34.73
N THR A 5 10.44 15.33 34.32
CA THR A 5 11.04 16.61 33.89
C THR A 5 11.56 16.50 32.47
N VAL A 6 11.21 17.45 31.60
CA VAL A 6 11.67 17.51 30.20
C VAL A 6 12.52 18.76 30.01
N TYR A 7 13.83 18.56 29.87
CA TYR A 7 14.74 19.60 29.41
C TYR A 7 14.61 19.75 27.89
N SER A 8 14.38 20.97 27.43
CA SER A 8 14.01 21.26 26.04
C SER A 8 14.57 22.60 25.56
N THR A 9 14.40 22.90 24.28
CA THR A 9 14.59 24.25 23.72
C THR A 9 13.43 24.60 22.80
N GLN A 10 13.21 25.89 22.53
CA GLN A 10 12.06 26.38 21.76
C GLN A 10 11.93 25.77 20.35
N ASN A 11 13.06 25.51 19.69
CA ASN A 11 13.09 25.07 18.28
C ASN A 11 13.46 23.59 18.11
N CYS A 12 13.37 22.79 19.17
CA CYS A 12 13.72 21.37 19.13
C CYS A 12 12.51 20.50 18.72
N PRO A 13 12.53 19.86 17.53
CA PRO A 13 11.41 19.03 17.07
C PRO A 13 11.19 17.79 17.95
N TYR A 14 12.26 17.13 18.40
CA TYR A 14 12.18 15.97 19.28
C TYR A 14 11.63 16.31 20.67
N CYS A 15 11.85 17.55 21.14
CA CYS A 15 11.29 18.03 22.39
C CYS A 15 9.76 18.20 22.31
N ARG A 16 9.23 18.57 21.13
CA ARG A 16 7.79 18.61 20.89
C ARG A 16 7.20 17.20 20.83
N LEU A 17 7.91 16.25 20.20
CA LEU A 17 7.49 14.84 20.14
C LEU A 17 7.42 14.21 21.54
N ALA A 18 8.44 14.45 22.39
CA ALA A 18 8.46 13.99 23.77
C ALA A 18 7.29 14.54 24.59
N LYS A 19 7.01 15.84 24.49
CA LYS A 19 5.88 16.48 25.19
C LYS A 19 4.54 15.95 24.71
N ALA A 20 4.33 15.87 23.40
CA ALA A 20 3.10 15.33 22.81
C ALA A 20 2.88 13.85 23.18
N PHE A 21 3.94 13.07 23.33
CA PHE A 21 3.87 11.71 23.86
C PHE A 21 3.36 11.71 25.30
N LEU A 22 3.99 12.48 26.19
CA LEU A 22 3.58 12.57 27.60
C LEU A 22 2.13 13.05 27.74
N ASP A 23 1.73 14.06 26.96
CA ASP A 23 0.35 14.57 26.88
C ASP A 23 -0.63 13.46 26.44
N ARG A 24 -0.27 12.68 25.42
CA ARG A 24 -1.10 11.57 24.90
C ARG A 24 -1.37 10.50 25.96
N TYR A 25 -0.41 10.23 26.83
CA TYR A 25 -0.54 9.24 27.91
C TYR A 25 -1.00 9.85 29.24
N GLY A 26 -1.42 11.13 29.25
CA GLY A 26 -1.91 11.80 30.45
C GLY A 26 -0.86 11.96 31.55
N VAL A 27 0.42 12.01 31.17
CA VAL A 27 1.54 12.13 32.10
C VAL A 27 1.82 13.60 32.36
N GLU A 28 1.63 14.05 33.60
CA GLU A 28 2.05 15.39 34.01
C GLU A 28 3.57 15.51 34.04
N TYR A 29 4.10 16.60 33.48
CA TYR A 29 5.55 16.85 33.45
C TYR A 29 5.90 18.32 33.64
N ARG A 30 7.10 18.57 34.17
CA ARG A 30 7.71 19.90 34.23
C ARG A 30 8.60 20.11 33.01
N SER A 31 8.33 21.15 32.21
CA SER A 31 9.21 21.54 31.11
C SER A 31 10.22 22.59 31.56
N ILE A 32 11.49 22.41 31.21
CA ILE A 32 12.57 23.39 31.45
C ILE A 32 13.21 23.75 30.11
N ASP A 33 13.35 25.04 29.81
CA ASP A 33 13.99 25.54 28.59
C ASP A 33 15.46 25.87 28.86
N VAL A 34 16.36 24.96 28.47
CA VAL A 34 17.81 25.12 28.68
C VAL A 34 18.44 26.08 27.66
N GLY A 35 17.71 26.50 26.63
CA GLY A 35 18.16 27.50 25.66
C GLY A 35 18.23 28.90 26.26
N VAL A 36 17.46 29.16 27.31
CA VAL A 36 17.40 30.45 28.01
C VAL A 36 17.86 30.37 29.47
N ASP A 37 17.90 29.18 30.06
CA ASP A 37 18.41 28.95 31.43
C ASP A 37 19.75 28.18 31.42
N ARG A 38 20.84 28.93 31.58
CA ARG A 38 22.21 28.37 31.63
C ARG A 38 22.48 27.51 32.86
N LYS A 39 21.77 27.71 33.97
CA LYS A 39 21.96 26.90 35.18
C LYS A 39 21.31 25.53 34.96
N ALA A 40 20.09 25.52 34.44
CA ALA A 40 19.40 24.29 34.05
C ALA A 40 20.16 23.52 32.94
N ALA A 41 20.80 24.23 32.00
CA ALA A 41 21.63 23.59 30.98
C ALA A 41 22.83 22.82 31.59
N LYS A 42 23.49 23.39 32.62
CA LYS A 42 24.59 22.72 33.32
C LYS A 42 24.09 21.50 34.09
N GLU A 43 23.00 21.66 34.82
CA GLU A 43 22.36 20.57 35.57
C GLU A 43 21.94 19.41 34.65
N MET A 44 21.35 19.71 33.50
CA MET A 44 21.00 18.70 32.48
C MET A 44 22.23 17.92 32.01
N VAL A 45 23.35 18.61 31.75
CA VAL A 45 24.61 17.98 31.31
C VAL A 45 25.20 17.11 32.43
N GLU A 46 25.16 17.57 33.68
CA GLU A 46 25.63 16.81 34.85
C GLU A 46 24.83 15.52 35.06
N LEU A 47 23.51 15.57 34.85
CA LEU A 47 22.61 14.43 35.02
C LEU A 47 22.68 13.43 33.86
N SER A 48 22.85 13.90 32.62
CA SER A 48 22.75 13.04 31.42
C SER A 48 24.07 12.73 30.74
N GLY A 49 25.13 13.49 31.03
CA GLY A 49 26.37 13.47 30.26
C GLY A 49 26.23 14.03 28.84
N GLN A 50 25.10 14.66 28.51
CA GLN A 50 24.74 15.07 27.16
C GLN A 50 24.48 16.58 27.07
N TYR A 51 24.89 17.17 25.94
CA TYR A 51 24.67 18.58 25.63
C TYR A 51 23.40 18.82 24.79
N GLY A 52 22.82 17.75 24.23
CA GLY A 52 21.64 17.82 23.36
C GLY A 52 20.32 17.72 24.12
N VAL A 53 19.25 18.21 23.50
CA VAL A 53 17.86 18.08 23.99
C VAL A 53 17.01 17.26 23.00
N PRO A 54 15.92 16.61 23.44
CA PRO A 54 15.42 16.58 24.82
C PRO A 54 16.24 15.66 25.73
N VAL A 55 16.24 15.98 27.03
CA VAL A 55 16.60 15.02 28.09
C VAL A 55 15.37 14.91 28.98
N ILE A 56 14.90 13.69 29.19
CA ILE A 56 13.70 13.40 29.97
C ILE A 56 14.15 12.66 31.23
N ILE A 57 13.79 13.20 32.38
CA ILE A 57 14.03 12.55 33.67
C ILE A 57 12.69 12.02 34.18
N VAL A 58 12.66 10.74 34.52
CA VAL A 58 11.51 10.05 35.11
C VAL A 58 11.96 9.52 36.47
N ASP A 59 11.57 10.19 37.55
CA ASP A 59 12.13 9.97 38.89
C ASP A 59 13.68 10.05 38.88
N ASP A 60 14.38 8.93 39.00
CA ASP A 60 15.85 8.86 38.98
C ASP A 60 16.42 8.42 37.61
N GLU A 61 15.55 8.07 36.66
CA GLU A 61 15.96 7.56 35.35
C GLU A 61 16.15 8.68 34.32
N VAL A 62 17.28 8.68 33.64
CA VAL A 62 17.63 9.66 32.60
C VAL A 62 17.49 9.04 31.20
N ILE A 63 16.60 9.61 30.40
CA ILE A 63 16.37 9.24 29.00
C ILE A 63 16.92 10.36 28.11
N VAL A 64 17.90 10.02 27.29
CA VAL A 64 18.52 10.95 26.34
C VAL A 64 17.77 10.90 25.01
N GLY A 65 17.32 12.06 24.53
CA GLY A 65 16.57 12.17 23.29
C GLY A 65 15.10 11.78 23.45
N PHE A 66 14.43 11.60 22.31
CA PHE A 66 13.06 11.09 22.27
C PHE A 66 13.10 9.59 21.95
N ASP A 67 13.12 8.76 22.99
CA ASP A 67 12.99 7.31 22.88
C ASP A 67 11.54 6.89 23.14
N SER A 68 10.77 6.74 22.06
CA SER A 68 9.37 6.38 22.16
C SER A 68 9.12 4.98 22.74
N ASN A 69 10.08 4.04 22.62
CA ASN A 69 9.91 2.69 23.14
C ASN A 69 10.10 2.70 24.65
N ARG A 70 11.15 3.37 25.14
CA ARG A 70 11.38 3.48 26.58
C ARG A 70 10.26 4.25 27.28
N LEU A 71 9.76 5.32 26.67
CA LEU A 71 8.62 6.07 27.21
C LEU A 71 7.32 5.24 27.21
N LYS A 72 7.11 4.35 26.23
CA LYS A 72 5.98 3.40 26.25
C LYS A 72 6.12 2.40 27.40
N GLU A 73 7.30 1.83 27.64
CA GLU A 73 7.52 0.92 28.77
C GLU A 73 7.19 1.57 30.12
N LEU A 74 7.57 2.85 30.29
CA LEU A 74 7.39 3.58 31.54
C LEU A 74 5.95 4.07 31.75
N PHE A 75 5.26 4.49 30.69
CA PHE A 75 4.00 5.22 30.80
C PHE A 75 2.80 4.58 30.10
N ALA A 76 3.00 3.55 29.26
CA ALA A 76 1.91 2.82 28.61
C ALA A 76 1.43 1.60 29.43
N THR A 77 1.78 1.51 30.71
CA THR A 77 1.24 0.46 31.59
C THR A 77 -0.26 0.72 31.83
N GLY A 78 -1.11 -0.07 31.18
CA GLY A 78 -2.56 -0.06 31.41
C GLY A 78 -3.40 0.80 30.45
N THR A 79 -2.85 1.32 29.36
CA THR A 79 -3.71 1.83 28.27
C THR A 79 -4.25 0.65 27.46
N ASP A 80 -5.51 0.32 27.64
CA ASP A 80 -6.24 -0.52 26.70
C ASP A 80 -6.03 0.06 25.28
N PRO A 81 -5.66 -0.74 24.26
CA PRO A 81 -5.47 -0.24 22.91
C PRO A 81 -6.67 0.63 22.54
N ALA A 82 -6.41 1.86 22.07
CA ALA A 82 -7.46 2.80 21.74
C ALA A 82 -8.51 2.08 20.89
N SER A 83 -9.73 1.90 21.43
CA SER A 83 -10.80 1.21 20.70
C SER A 83 -11.27 2.12 19.57
N TYR A 84 -11.28 1.58 18.36
CA TYR A 84 -11.79 2.21 17.15
C TYR A 84 -13.15 1.61 16.78
N ASP A 85 -14.01 2.39 16.17
CA ASP A 85 -15.21 1.86 15.52
C ASP A 85 -14.82 1.04 14.28
N VAL A 86 -13.83 1.54 13.53
CA VAL A 86 -13.36 0.93 12.28
C VAL A 86 -11.84 0.97 12.19
N ILE A 87 -11.20 -0.19 12.03
CA ILE A 87 -9.79 -0.28 11.62
C ILE A 87 -9.72 -0.54 10.11
N ILE A 88 -8.89 0.22 9.41
CA ILE A 88 -8.73 0.13 7.95
C ILE A 88 -7.31 -0.34 7.65
N ALA A 89 -7.18 -1.51 7.03
CA ALA A 89 -5.89 -2.08 6.69
C ALA A 89 -5.53 -1.72 5.24
N GLY A 90 -4.63 -0.76 5.05
CA GLY A 90 -4.17 -0.27 3.75
C GLY A 90 -4.54 1.20 3.50
N ALA A 91 -3.57 1.97 2.99
CA ALA A 91 -3.72 3.40 2.70
C ALA A 91 -3.65 3.70 1.19
N GLY A 92 -4.17 2.79 0.36
CA GLY A 92 -4.44 3.05 -1.05
C GLY A 92 -5.78 3.77 -1.28
N PRO A 93 -6.22 3.92 -2.54
CA PRO A 93 -7.46 4.61 -2.89
C PRO A 93 -8.70 4.09 -2.15
N ALA A 94 -8.82 2.76 -1.99
CA ALA A 94 -9.91 2.14 -1.26
C ALA A 94 -9.91 2.50 0.23
N GLY A 95 -8.78 2.32 0.91
CA GLY A 95 -8.68 2.55 2.36
C GLY A 95 -8.82 4.02 2.75
N MET A 96 -8.20 4.92 1.99
CA MET A 96 -8.35 6.36 2.20
C MET A 96 -9.80 6.81 1.97
N THR A 97 -10.43 6.36 0.88
CA THR A 97 -11.85 6.70 0.64
C THR A 97 -12.75 6.15 1.75
N ALA A 98 -12.50 4.92 2.21
CA ALA A 98 -13.23 4.34 3.32
C ALA A 98 -13.10 5.18 4.60
N ALA A 99 -11.89 5.62 4.93
CA ALA A 99 -11.64 6.42 6.12
C ALA A 99 -12.32 7.80 6.06
N LEU A 100 -12.29 8.46 4.90
CA LEU A 100 -13.02 9.71 4.69
C LEU A 100 -14.52 9.53 4.94
N TYR A 101 -15.12 8.46 4.43
CA TYR A 101 -16.53 8.16 4.66
C TYR A 101 -16.83 7.81 6.12
N CYS A 102 -15.94 7.09 6.81
CA CYS A 102 -16.04 6.83 8.24
C CYS A 102 -16.04 8.13 9.06
N ALA A 103 -15.10 9.04 8.78
CA ALA A 103 -15.02 10.34 9.45
C ALA A 103 -16.29 11.17 9.26
N ARG A 104 -16.87 11.18 8.05
CA ARG A 104 -18.14 11.87 7.75
C ARG A 104 -19.36 11.28 8.48
N LYS A 105 -19.25 10.05 8.98
CA LYS A 105 -20.23 9.39 9.85
C LYS A 105 -19.91 9.54 11.34
N ASN A 106 -18.90 10.35 11.69
CA ASN A 106 -18.37 10.51 13.05
C ASN A 106 -17.90 9.19 13.67
N LEU A 107 -17.45 8.23 12.86
CA LEU A 107 -16.84 7.00 13.36
C LEU A 107 -15.37 7.25 13.70
N LYS A 108 -14.93 6.76 14.87
CA LYS A 108 -13.52 6.80 15.25
C LYS A 108 -12.77 5.73 14.47
N SER A 109 -12.00 6.14 13.45
CA SER A 109 -11.28 5.22 12.57
C SER A 109 -9.77 5.47 12.54
N ILE A 110 -9.01 4.42 12.22
CA ILE A 110 -7.57 4.49 11.94
C ILE A 110 -7.24 3.72 10.66
N ILE A 111 -6.32 4.26 9.87
CA ILE A 111 -5.70 3.55 8.75
C ILE A 111 -4.37 2.98 9.23
N ILE A 112 -4.08 1.72 8.92
CA ILE A 112 -2.79 1.06 9.20
C ILE A 112 -2.25 0.52 7.88
N SER A 113 -1.07 0.99 7.46
CA SER A 113 -0.52 0.64 6.15
C SER A 113 1.00 0.75 6.12
N LYS A 114 1.66 -0.12 5.34
CA LYS A 114 3.12 -0.10 5.13
C LYS A 114 3.59 1.10 4.29
N ASP A 115 2.68 1.64 3.49
CA ASP A 115 2.88 2.76 2.58
C ASP A 115 1.60 3.62 2.51
N ILE A 116 1.73 4.85 2.01
CA ILE A 116 0.62 5.78 1.74
C ILE A 116 0.53 5.90 0.23
N GLY A 117 -0.68 5.76 -0.34
CA GLY A 117 -0.89 5.85 -1.78
C GLY A 117 -1.08 4.49 -2.47
N GLY A 118 -0.40 3.45 -1.99
CA GLY A 118 -0.40 2.13 -2.61
C GLY A 118 0.06 2.16 -4.07
N GLN A 119 -0.43 1.23 -4.89
CA GLN A 119 -0.03 1.08 -6.30
C GLN A 119 -0.30 2.31 -7.17
N ALA A 120 -1.23 3.19 -6.77
CA ALA A 120 -1.54 4.38 -7.56
C ALA A 120 -0.31 5.28 -7.75
N LEU A 121 0.65 5.26 -6.81
CA LEU A 121 1.91 6.02 -6.91
C LEU A 121 2.79 5.57 -8.08
N GLU A 122 2.67 4.32 -8.52
CA GLU A 122 3.50 3.78 -9.61
C GLU A 122 3.04 4.30 -10.99
N SER A 123 1.89 4.96 -11.05
CA SER A 123 1.29 5.47 -12.29
C SER A 123 1.84 6.84 -12.67
N TRP A 124 2.54 6.91 -13.80
CA TRP A 124 3.09 8.17 -14.32
C TRP A 124 2.02 9.07 -14.96
N ASN A 125 0.99 8.46 -15.56
CA ASN A 125 -0.05 9.17 -16.29
C ASN A 125 -1.42 8.52 -16.06
N ILE A 126 -2.33 9.21 -15.36
CA ILE A 126 -3.69 8.75 -15.09
C ILE A 126 -4.67 9.64 -15.85
N GLU A 127 -5.32 9.08 -16.86
CA GLU A 127 -6.30 9.78 -17.72
C GLU A 127 -7.74 9.26 -17.55
N ASN A 128 -7.93 8.26 -16.69
CA ASN A 128 -9.19 7.54 -16.49
C ASN A 128 -9.83 7.78 -15.11
N TYR A 129 -9.33 8.75 -14.34
CA TYR A 129 -9.94 9.17 -13.08
C TYR A 129 -10.81 10.41 -13.30
N MET A 130 -12.13 10.21 -13.32
CA MET A 130 -13.10 11.27 -13.60
C MET A 130 -12.91 12.49 -12.68
N GLY A 131 -12.86 13.68 -13.29
CA GLY A 131 -12.52 14.94 -12.63
C GLY A 131 -11.14 15.48 -13.03
N TYR A 132 -10.26 14.63 -13.57
CA TYR A 132 -8.99 15.03 -14.16
C TYR A 132 -8.94 14.61 -15.61
N ARG A 133 -8.46 15.50 -16.48
CA ARG A 133 -8.10 15.12 -17.86
C ARG A 133 -6.84 14.25 -17.85
N MET A 134 -5.88 14.64 -17.01
CA MET A 134 -4.63 13.94 -16.76
C MET A 134 -4.14 14.33 -15.36
N ILE A 135 -3.64 13.37 -14.60
CA ILE A 135 -2.98 13.58 -13.31
C ILE A 135 -1.92 12.49 -13.10
N THR A 136 -0.83 12.79 -12.39
CA THR A 136 0.13 11.74 -12.00
C THR A 136 -0.38 10.97 -10.78
N GLY A 137 0.12 9.75 -10.57
CA GLY A 137 -0.16 8.95 -9.39
C GLY A 137 0.17 9.67 -8.09
N ASP A 138 1.36 10.27 -8.03
CA ASP A 138 1.82 11.08 -6.89
C ASP A 138 0.88 12.25 -6.60
N GLU A 139 0.48 13.02 -7.62
CA GLU A 139 -0.40 14.17 -7.43
C GLU A 139 -1.79 13.73 -6.98
N LEU A 140 -2.33 12.67 -7.58
CA LEU A 140 -3.64 12.14 -7.21
C LEU A 140 -3.66 11.68 -5.75
N MET A 141 -2.68 10.88 -5.34
CA MET A 141 -2.64 10.37 -3.96
C MET A 141 -2.31 11.46 -2.94
N SER A 142 -1.53 12.48 -3.32
CA SER A 142 -1.32 13.68 -2.48
C SER A 142 -2.64 14.39 -2.16
N LYS A 143 -3.55 14.50 -3.14
CA LYS A 143 -4.89 15.09 -2.92
C LYS A 143 -5.78 14.21 -2.05
N PHE A 144 -5.67 12.88 -2.16
CA PHE A 144 -6.36 11.98 -1.23
C PHE A 144 -5.84 12.18 0.19
N GLU A 145 -4.52 12.15 0.38
CA GLU A 145 -3.89 12.33 1.68
C GLU A 145 -4.23 13.69 2.32
N GLU A 146 -4.29 14.76 1.53
CA GLU A 146 -4.74 16.07 1.99
C GLU A 146 -6.14 15.99 2.64
N GLN A 147 -7.10 15.31 1.99
CA GLN A 147 -8.44 15.13 2.55
C GLN A 147 -8.42 14.32 3.85
N ILE A 148 -7.58 13.28 3.93
CA ILE A 148 -7.43 12.47 5.15
C ILE A 148 -6.92 13.33 6.31
N ARG A 149 -5.87 14.12 6.07
CA ARG A 149 -5.26 14.99 7.08
C ARG A 149 -6.19 16.13 7.51
N GLN A 150 -6.93 16.74 6.58
CA GLN A 150 -7.92 17.79 6.90
C GLN A 150 -9.03 17.28 7.82
N ASN A 151 -9.42 16.00 7.69
CA ASN A 151 -10.42 15.37 8.55
C ASN A 151 -9.81 14.75 9.82
N GLN A 152 -8.52 15.02 10.12
CA GLN A 152 -7.80 14.52 11.31
C GLN A 152 -7.83 12.99 11.47
N ILE A 153 -7.93 12.28 10.34
CA ILE A 153 -7.92 10.82 10.33
C ILE A 153 -6.48 10.35 10.58
N GLN A 154 -6.33 9.42 11.51
CA GLN A 154 -5.02 8.86 11.87
C GLN A 154 -4.56 7.83 10.82
N ILE A 155 -3.29 7.93 10.43
CA ILE A 155 -2.59 6.93 9.63
C ILE A 155 -1.41 6.44 10.46
N GLU A 156 -1.40 5.15 10.77
CA GLU A 156 -0.24 4.44 11.32
C GLU A 156 0.55 3.81 10.16
N LEU A 157 1.84 4.14 10.08
CA LEU A 157 2.76 3.54 9.13
C LEU A 157 3.33 2.24 9.70
N ASP A 158 2.66 1.12 9.40
CA ASP A 158 3.07 -0.21 9.82
C ASP A 158 2.42 -1.29 8.94
N GLN A 159 3.03 -2.47 8.89
CA GLN A 159 2.51 -3.59 8.13
C GLN A 159 1.58 -4.44 9.00
N VAL A 160 0.35 -4.66 8.52
CA VAL A 160 -0.59 -5.61 9.11
C VAL A 160 -0.10 -7.04 8.87
N ILE A 161 0.01 -7.84 9.93
CA ILE A 161 0.46 -9.24 9.87
C ILE A 161 -0.55 -10.24 10.40
N SER A 162 -1.58 -9.78 11.14
CA SER A 162 -2.60 -10.67 11.70
C SER A 162 -3.89 -9.92 12.00
N LEU A 163 -5.00 -10.63 11.92
CA LEU A 163 -6.32 -10.18 12.35
C LEU A 163 -6.97 -11.27 13.20
N LEU A 164 -7.33 -10.94 14.44
CA LEU A 164 -7.85 -11.88 15.43
C LEU A 164 -9.26 -11.46 15.87
N PRO A 165 -10.27 -12.35 15.80
CA PRO A 165 -11.58 -12.08 16.37
C PRO A 165 -11.52 -12.08 17.91
N THR A 166 -12.37 -11.26 18.52
CA THR A 166 -12.53 -11.13 19.98
C THR A 166 -14.02 -11.03 20.33
N ALA A 167 -14.37 -11.08 21.62
CA ALA A 167 -15.76 -11.02 22.07
C ALA A 167 -16.50 -9.72 21.69
N GLY A 168 -15.78 -8.63 21.40
CA GLY A 168 -16.35 -7.30 21.11
C GLY A 168 -15.90 -6.67 19.78
N GLY A 169 -15.31 -7.47 18.88
CA GLY A 169 -14.75 -6.97 17.62
C GLY A 169 -13.46 -7.70 17.27
N TYR A 170 -12.42 -6.95 16.91
CA TYR A 170 -11.21 -7.47 16.30
C TYR A 170 -9.95 -6.81 16.87
N ILE A 171 -8.87 -7.59 16.93
CA ILE A 171 -7.51 -7.11 17.16
C ILE A 171 -6.71 -7.28 15.88
N LEU A 172 -6.19 -6.17 15.37
CA LEU A 172 -5.22 -6.17 14.28
C LEU A 172 -3.82 -6.07 14.87
N LYS A 173 -2.92 -6.97 14.49
CA LYS A 173 -1.51 -6.94 14.88
C LYS A 173 -0.63 -6.51 13.73
N THR A 174 0.42 -5.76 14.05
CA THR A 174 1.36 -5.23 13.07
C THR A 174 2.76 -5.82 13.22
N ALA A 175 3.62 -5.60 12.22
CA ALA A 175 4.98 -6.09 12.20
C ALA A 175 5.86 -5.50 13.31
N SER A 176 5.53 -4.31 13.82
CA SER A 176 6.19 -3.71 14.99
C SER A 176 5.62 -4.18 16.34
N ASP A 177 4.83 -5.26 16.34
CA ASP A 177 4.19 -5.84 17.54
C ASP A 177 3.19 -4.88 18.23
N GLN A 178 2.62 -3.94 17.46
CA GLN A 178 1.53 -3.10 17.93
C GLN A 178 0.17 -3.79 17.73
N GLU A 179 -0.74 -3.56 18.67
CA GLU A 179 -2.12 -4.06 18.61
C GLU A 179 -3.11 -2.91 18.50
N PHE A 180 -4.07 -3.06 17.59
CA PHE A 180 -5.16 -2.11 17.37
C PHE A 180 -6.49 -2.82 17.55
N LYS A 181 -7.34 -2.29 18.43
CA LYS A 181 -8.68 -2.84 18.74
C LYS A 181 -9.75 -2.09 17.97
N GLY A 182 -10.59 -2.81 17.24
CA GLY A 182 -11.64 -2.24 16.41
C GLY A 182 -12.92 -3.05 16.49
N ARG A 183 -14.08 -2.38 16.53
CA ARG A 183 -15.38 -3.07 16.45
C ARG A 183 -15.62 -3.70 15.09
N THR A 184 -15.14 -3.05 14.04
CA THR A 184 -15.17 -3.53 12.66
C THR A 184 -13.83 -3.32 11.96
N VAL A 185 -13.61 -4.05 10.85
CA VAL A 185 -12.39 -3.96 10.04
C VAL A 185 -12.73 -3.84 8.57
N ILE A 186 -12.02 -2.96 7.86
CA ILE A 186 -12.04 -2.85 6.39
C ILE A 186 -10.67 -3.28 5.85
N LEU A 187 -10.64 -4.36 5.09
CA LEU A 187 -9.45 -4.93 4.45
C LEU A 187 -9.26 -4.28 3.07
N ALA A 188 -8.21 -3.48 2.91
CA ALA A 188 -7.94 -2.68 1.71
C ALA A 188 -6.45 -2.70 1.33
N GLN A 189 -5.75 -3.81 1.59
CA GLN A 189 -4.29 -3.90 1.39
C GLN A 189 -3.87 -4.06 -0.08
N GLY A 190 -4.84 -4.17 -0.99
CA GLY A 190 -4.61 -4.34 -2.41
C GLY A 190 -3.92 -5.67 -2.76
N LYS A 191 -3.17 -5.64 -3.86
CA LYS A 191 -2.37 -6.76 -4.38
C LYS A 191 -0.96 -6.28 -4.72
N GLN A 192 -0.15 -7.13 -5.29
CA GLN A 192 1.15 -6.77 -5.87
C GLN A 192 1.40 -7.58 -7.14
N PRO A 193 2.01 -6.99 -8.18
CA PRO A 193 2.33 -7.71 -9.40
C PRO A 193 3.46 -8.72 -9.12
N ARG A 194 3.43 -9.87 -9.80
CA ARG A 194 4.61 -10.73 -9.85
C ARG A 194 5.69 -10.01 -10.66
N ARG A 195 6.91 -10.02 -10.15
CA ARG A 195 8.08 -9.46 -10.81
C ARG A 195 8.81 -10.53 -11.62
N LEU A 196 9.49 -10.11 -12.69
CA LEU A 196 10.39 -10.95 -13.48
C LEU A 196 11.59 -11.40 -12.65
N GLY A 197 12.03 -10.57 -11.70
CA GLY A 197 13.16 -10.86 -10.82
C GLY A 197 14.51 -10.73 -11.53
N ILE A 198 14.59 -9.84 -12.51
CA ILE A 198 15.79 -9.58 -13.32
C ILE A 198 16.41 -8.23 -12.95
N ALA A 199 17.70 -8.08 -13.26
CA ALA A 199 18.40 -6.82 -13.02
C ALA A 199 17.72 -5.65 -13.74
N ARG A 200 17.71 -4.48 -13.09
CA ARG A 200 17.17 -3.21 -13.62
C ARG A 200 15.65 -3.18 -13.88
N GLU A 201 14.89 -4.20 -13.46
CA GLU A 201 13.42 -4.20 -13.59
C GLU A 201 12.79 -2.98 -12.89
N GLU A 202 13.25 -2.67 -11.68
CA GLU A 202 12.76 -1.52 -10.90
C GLU A 202 13.13 -0.17 -11.53
N GLU A 203 14.32 -0.06 -12.13
CA GLU A 203 14.79 1.15 -12.84
C GLU A 203 13.88 1.50 -14.03
N PHE A 204 13.40 0.49 -14.75
CA PHE A 204 12.54 0.67 -15.92
C PHE A 204 11.04 0.59 -15.62
N THR A 205 10.64 0.29 -14.38
CA THR A 205 9.23 0.28 -13.99
C THR A 205 8.63 1.68 -14.14
N GLY A 206 7.58 1.77 -14.96
CA GLY A 206 6.97 3.04 -15.39
C GLY A 206 7.80 3.88 -16.37
N ARG A 207 8.98 3.39 -16.79
CA ARG A 207 9.83 3.97 -17.85
C ARG A 207 10.00 3.02 -19.03
N GLY A 208 8.94 2.25 -19.32
CA GLY A 208 8.90 1.27 -20.40
C GLY A 208 8.50 -0.12 -19.94
N VAL A 209 8.72 -0.48 -18.67
CA VAL A 209 8.12 -1.68 -18.06
C VAL A 209 6.80 -1.29 -17.41
N SER A 210 5.71 -1.98 -17.76
CA SER A 210 4.37 -1.74 -17.22
C SER A 210 3.73 -3.04 -16.73
N VAL A 211 2.89 -2.94 -15.71
CA VAL A 211 2.06 -4.04 -15.17
C VAL A 211 0.57 -3.85 -15.52
N CYS A 212 0.20 -2.75 -16.19
CA CYS A 212 -1.18 -2.42 -16.52
C CYS A 212 -1.30 -1.95 -17.98
N ALA A 213 -1.63 -2.89 -18.88
CA ALA A 213 -1.84 -2.56 -20.28
C ALA A 213 -3.03 -1.63 -20.52
N THR A 214 -4.11 -1.75 -19.77
CA THR A 214 -5.26 -0.84 -19.87
C THR A 214 -4.89 0.60 -19.50
N CYS A 215 -3.94 0.78 -18.58
CA CYS A 215 -3.48 2.09 -18.13
C CYS A 215 -2.53 2.71 -19.14
N ASP A 216 -1.48 1.96 -19.52
CA ASP A 216 -0.33 2.52 -20.26
C ASP A 216 -0.36 2.22 -21.76
N GLY A 217 -1.18 1.26 -22.20
CA GLY A 217 -1.28 0.81 -23.60
C GLY A 217 -1.40 1.96 -24.61
N PRO A 218 -2.28 2.97 -24.41
CA PRO A 218 -2.40 4.11 -25.31
C PRO A 218 -1.09 4.90 -25.54
N LEU A 219 -0.14 4.87 -24.60
CA LEU A 219 1.15 5.55 -24.71
C LEU A 219 2.09 4.88 -25.72
N PHE A 220 1.82 3.61 -26.07
CA PHE A 220 2.62 2.81 -27.01
C PHE A 220 1.99 2.72 -28.40
N LYS A 221 1.15 3.71 -28.75
CA LYS A 221 0.60 3.82 -30.11
C LYS A 221 1.72 3.85 -31.14
N GLU A 222 1.61 2.96 -32.14
CA GLU A 222 2.57 2.79 -33.24
C GLU A 222 4.00 2.38 -32.79
N ARG A 223 4.15 1.84 -31.57
CA ARG A 223 5.43 1.35 -31.01
C ARG A 223 5.57 -0.16 -31.07
N ILE A 224 6.78 -0.67 -30.84
CA ILE A 224 7.03 -2.11 -30.70
C ILE A 224 6.97 -2.46 -29.22
N VAL A 225 6.14 -3.43 -28.84
CA VAL A 225 5.98 -3.83 -27.44
C VAL A 225 6.18 -5.32 -27.25
N ALA A 226 6.59 -5.70 -26.04
CA ALA A 226 6.65 -7.08 -25.58
C ALA A 226 5.65 -7.31 -24.45
N ILE A 227 5.10 -8.52 -24.37
CA ILE A 227 4.19 -8.95 -23.32
C ILE A 227 4.73 -10.26 -22.77
N VAL A 228 4.95 -10.33 -21.46
CA VAL A 228 5.44 -11.54 -20.79
C VAL A 228 4.29 -12.20 -20.07
N GLY A 229 3.98 -13.44 -20.45
CA GLY A 229 2.91 -14.22 -19.83
C GLY A 229 2.29 -15.19 -20.83
N GLY A 230 1.52 -16.16 -20.31
CA GLY A 230 0.87 -17.18 -21.14
C GLY A 230 -0.52 -17.57 -20.69
N GLY A 231 -1.14 -16.81 -19.79
CA GLY A 231 -2.54 -16.99 -19.38
C GLY A 231 -3.48 -16.02 -20.10
N ASN A 232 -4.76 -16.02 -19.70
CA ASN A 232 -5.78 -15.15 -20.29
C ASN A 232 -5.38 -13.66 -20.32
N SER A 233 -4.86 -13.12 -19.21
CA SER A 233 -4.44 -11.71 -19.14
C SER A 233 -3.40 -11.36 -20.20
N ALA A 234 -2.37 -12.19 -20.37
CA ALA A 234 -1.31 -11.95 -21.35
C ALA A 234 -1.83 -11.96 -22.79
N LEU A 235 -2.71 -12.92 -23.12
CA LEU A 235 -3.25 -13.03 -24.47
C LEU A 235 -4.27 -11.93 -24.77
N GLN A 236 -5.10 -11.57 -23.80
CA GLN A 236 -6.01 -10.44 -23.93
C GLN A 236 -5.23 -9.14 -24.15
N THR A 237 -4.21 -8.89 -23.32
CA THR A 237 -3.30 -7.74 -23.50
C THR A 237 -2.63 -7.77 -24.87
N ALA A 238 -2.23 -8.93 -25.39
CA ALA A 238 -1.65 -9.04 -26.73
C ALA A 238 -2.63 -8.66 -27.84
N ILE A 239 -3.88 -9.09 -27.73
CA ILE A 239 -4.94 -8.75 -28.67
C ILE A 239 -5.25 -7.25 -28.59
N GLU A 240 -5.41 -6.69 -27.40
CA GLU A 240 -5.65 -5.25 -27.20
C GLU A 240 -4.50 -4.41 -27.77
N MET A 241 -3.25 -4.77 -27.44
CA MET A 241 -2.07 -4.08 -27.94
C MET A 241 -1.88 -4.25 -29.45
N SER A 242 -2.35 -5.34 -30.06
CA SER A 242 -2.27 -5.51 -31.53
C SER A 242 -3.04 -4.43 -32.30
N GLY A 243 -4.06 -3.82 -31.69
CA GLY A 243 -4.79 -2.67 -32.23
C GLY A 243 -4.14 -1.31 -31.97
N ILE A 244 -3.06 -1.25 -31.17
CA ILE A 244 -2.43 0.00 -30.71
C ILE A 244 -0.97 0.09 -31.22
N ALA A 245 -0.21 -0.98 -31.06
CA ALA A 245 1.21 -1.10 -31.36
C ALA A 245 1.46 -1.53 -32.83
N THR A 246 2.65 -1.25 -33.36
CA THR A 246 3.07 -1.74 -34.69
C THR A 246 3.38 -3.24 -34.66
N THR A 247 4.07 -3.71 -33.61
CA THR A 247 4.44 -5.11 -33.41
C THR A 247 4.30 -5.49 -31.94
N VAL A 248 3.78 -6.69 -31.68
CA VAL A 248 3.59 -7.24 -30.34
C VAL A 248 4.35 -8.55 -30.21
N HIS A 249 5.38 -8.60 -29.36
CA HIS A 249 6.10 -9.82 -29.01
C HIS A 249 5.47 -10.49 -27.78
N LEU A 250 4.77 -11.61 -27.96
CA LEU A 250 4.20 -12.38 -26.86
C LEU A 250 5.18 -13.46 -26.39
N ILE A 251 5.71 -13.30 -25.17
CA ILE A 251 6.77 -14.13 -24.60
C ILE A 251 6.20 -15.10 -23.58
N VAL A 252 6.24 -16.39 -23.92
CA VAL A 252 5.62 -17.46 -23.15
C VAL A 252 6.70 -18.42 -22.63
N ARG A 253 6.94 -18.41 -21.31
CA ARG A 253 8.00 -19.21 -20.66
C ARG A 253 7.89 -20.73 -20.87
N SER A 254 6.71 -21.25 -21.16
CA SER A 254 6.47 -22.69 -21.34
C SER A 254 5.44 -22.97 -22.43
N LYS A 255 4.16 -23.05 -22.07
CA LYS A 255 3.04 -23.21 -23.00
C LYS A 255 1.97 -22.19 -22.68
N ILE A 256 1.16 -21.85 -23.67
CA ILE A 256 -0.05 -21.06 -23.46
C ILE A 256 -1.03 -21.89 -22.62
N ARG A 257 -1.69 -21.23 -21.68
CA ARG A 257 -2.67 -21.76 -20.72
C ARG A 257 -3.95 -20.93 -20.73
N ALA A 258 -4.19 -20.20 -21.80
CA ALA A 258 -5.36 -19.36 -21.96
C ALA A 258 -6.53 -20.15 -22.54
N ASP A 259 -7.71 -19.56 -22.49
CA ASP A 259 -8.89 -20.10 -23.15
C ASP A 259 -8.72 -20.07 -24.67
N SER A 260 -9.19 -21.12 -25.35
CA SER A 260 -9.05 -21.29 -26.79
C SER A 260 -9.63 -20.14 -27.62
N VAL A 261 -10.60 -19.40 -27.06
CA VAL A 261 -11.14 -18.19 -27.69
C VAL A 261 -10.06 -17.14 -27.93
N TYR A 262 -9.15 -16.94 -26.97
CA TYR A 262 -8.05 -15.99 -27.11
C TYR A 262 -6.96 -16.50 -28.05
N GLU A 263 -6.65 -17.80 -28.00
CA GLU A 263 -5.71 -18.43 -28.95
C GLU A 263 -6.16 -18.22 -30.39
N ASN A 264 -7.43 -18.53 -30.69
CA ASN A 264 -8.05 -18.34 -32.01
C ASN A 264 -8.10 -16.87 -32.45
N GLN A 265 -8.13 -15.91 -31.51
CA GLN A 265 -8.09 -14.48 -31.83
C GLN A 265 -6.68 -14.01 -32.16
N ILE A 266 -5.67 -14.50 -31.44
CA ILE A 266 -4.26 -14.19 -31.71
C ILE A 266 -3.83 -14.71 -33.08
N GLU A 267 -4.27 -15.90 -33.48
CA GLU A 267 -3.96 -16.47 -34.81
C GLU A 267 -4.44 -15.57 -35.98
N LYS A 268 -5.40 -14.68 -35.74
CA LYS A 268 -5.92 -13.74 -36.74
C LYS A 268 -5.11 -12.45 -36.82
N GLN A 269 -4.19 -12.21 -35.89
CA GLN A 269 -3.39 -11.00 -35.83
C GLN A 269 -2.05 -11.20 -36.53
N SER A 270 -1.78 -10.40 -37.57
CA SER A 270 -0.54 -10.52 -38.35
C SER A 270 0.68 -9.86 -37.70
N ASN A 271 0.46 -8.99 -36.70
CA ASN A 271 1.52 -8.23 -36.02
C ASN A 271 1.89 -8.80 -34.63
N ILE A 272 1.33 -9.95 -34.24
CA ILE A 272 1.73 -10.66 -33.01
C ILE A 272 2.77 -11.74 -33.34
N ILE A 273 3.91 -11.68 -32.69
CA ILE A 273 5.00 -12.67 -32.80
C ILE A 273 5.09 -13.44 -31.48
N ILE A 274 4.85 -14.75 -31.52
CA ILE A 274 4.81 -15.61 -30.33
C ILE A 274 6.17 -16.29 -30.11
N HIS A 275 6.76 -16.05 -28.94
CA HIS A 275 8.01 -16.66 -28.49
C HIS A 275 7.73 -17.69 -27.39
N THR A 276 7.55 -18.95 -27.79
CA THR A 276 7.23 -20.05 -26.86
C THR A 276 8.49 -20.73 -26.33
N GLY A 277 8.53 -21.00 -25.03
CA GLY A 277 9.70 -21.60 -24.37
C GLY A 277 10.82 -20.59 -24.09
N CYS A 278 10.53 -19.29 -24.24
CA CYS A 278 11.50 -18.22 -24.06
C CYS A 278 11.24 -17.41 -22.78
N GLU A 279 12.28 -16.81 -22.23
CA GLU A 279 12.17 -15.90 -21.09
C GLU A 279 13.04 -14.66 -21.27
N VAL A 280 12.60 -13.53 -20.69
CA VAL A 280 13.38 -12.29 -20.67
C VAL A 280 14.45 -12.42 -19.59
N THR A 281 15.71 -12.22 -19.96
CA THR A 281 16.85 -12.34 -19.04
C THR A 281 17.50 -11.00 -18.70
N GLU A 282 17.33 -9.99 -19.55
CA GLU A 282 17.94 -8.67 -19.36
C GLU A 282 17.09 -7.57 -19.99
N LEU A 283 17.10 -6.38 -19.38
CA LEU A 283 16.48 -5.15 -19.87
C LEU A 283 17.54 -4.17 -20.34
N LYS A 284 17.36 -3.61 -21.53
CA LYS A 284 18.27 -2.63 -22.15
C LYS A 284 17.65 -1.24 -22.20
N GLY A 285 18.50 -0.23 -22.04
CA GLY A 285 18.10 1.17 -22.01
C GLY A 285 19.02 2.02 -21.14
N THR A 286 18.91 3.33 -21.28
CA THR A 286 19.54 4.32 -20.39
C THR A 286 18.48 4.95 -19.50
N ASP A 287 17.72 5.92 -20.00
CA ASP A 287 16.69 6.62 -19.24
C ASP A 287 15.32 5.92 -19.31
N ARG A 288 15.11 5.15 -20.39
CA ARG A 288 13.89 4.39 -20.69
C ARG A 288 14.26 3.06 -21.34
N LEU A 289 13.34 2.10 -21.27
CA LEU A 289 13.49 0.81 -21.94
C LEU A 289 13.64 1.03 -23.46
N SER A 290 14.61 0.34 -24.07
CA SER A 290 14.82 0.34 -25.52
C SER A 290 15.01 -1.06 -26.12
N GLY A 291 15.05 -2.09 -25.28
CA GLY A 291 15.17 -3.47 -25.73
C GLY A 291 15.17 -4.47 -24.59
N ILE A 292 15.08 -5.74 -24.96
CA ILE A 292 15.14 -6.89 -24.06
C ILE A 292 16.07 -7.96 -24.63
N VAL A 293 16.66 -8.76 -23.75
CA VAL A 293 17.33 -10.02 -24.15
C VAL A 293 16.38 -11.17 -23.89
N LEU A 294 16.07 -11.91 -24.94
CA LEU A 294 15.25 -13.10 -24.89
C LEU A 294 16.14 -14.34 -24.94
N ARG A 295 15.94 -15.28 -24.02
CA ARG A 295 16.63 -16.58 -24.01
C ARG A 295 15.66 -17.72 -24.30
N ASP A 296 15.96 -18.53 -25.31
CA ASP A 296 15.30 -19.82 -25.54
C ASP A 296 15.79 -20.83 -24.50
N ARG A 297 14.87 -21.40 -23.72
CA ARG A 297 15.19 -22.31 -22.62
C ARG A 297 15.64 -23.70 -23.07
N LYS A 298 15.39 -24.09 -24.32
CA LYS A 298 15.83 -25.39 -24.88
C LYS A 298 17.21 -25.29 -25.51
N SER A 299 17.44 -24.24 -26.31
CA SER A 299 18.70 -24.08 -27.04
C SER A 299 19.73 -23.23 -26.30
N GLU A 300 19.31 -22.55 -25.22
CA GLU A 300 20.09 -21.55 -24.47
C GLU A 300 20.57 -20.36 -25.30
N LYS A 301 20.12 -20.25 -26.55
CA LYS A 301 20.42 -19.10 -27.42
C LYS A 301 19.73 -17.86 -26.89
N SER A 302 20.47 -16.75 -26.92
CA SER A 302 19.97 -15.44 -26.54
C SER A 302 19.90 -14.54 -27.76
N GLU A 303 18.86 -13.72 -27.83
CA GLU A 303 18.59 -12.77 -28.92
C GLU A 303 18.21 -11.41 -28.35
N ASP A 304 18.71 -10.35 -28.97
CA ASP A 304 18.34 -8.98 -28.66
C ASP A 304 17.09 -8.57 -29.44
N ILE A 305 16.06 -8.12 -28.74
CA ILE A 305 14.83 -7.61 -29.35
C ILE A 305 14.67 -6.14 -28.97
N VAL A 306 14.56 -5.28 -30.00
CA VAL A 306 14.25 -3.87 -29.82
C VAL A 306 12.76 -3.74 -29.48
N VAL A 307 12.47 -3.15 -28.33
CA VAL A 307 11.10 -2.85 -27.88
C VAL A 307 11.08 -1.49 -27.20
N ASP A 308 10.01 -0.73 -27.42
CA ASP A 308 9.75 0.52 -26.71
C ASP A 308 9.09 0.26 -25.34
N GLY A 309 8.39 -0.86 -25.19
CA GLY A 309 7.63 -1.21 -23.98
C GLY A 309 7.59 -2.71 -23.66
N LEU A 310 7.48 -3.05 -22.39
CA LEU A 310 7.36 -4.41 -21.86
C LEU A 310 6.22 -4.47 -20.85
N PHE A 311 5.19 -5.28 -21.12
CA PHE A 311 4.06 -5.51 -20.23
C PHE A 311 4.21 -6.85 -19.50
N THR A 312 4.18 -6.85 -18.18
CA THR A 312 4.34 -8.06 -17.36
C THR A 312 2.99 -8.61 -16.92
N GLU A 313 2.47 -9.55 -17.70
CA GLU A 313 1.18 -10.24 -17.47
C GLU A 313 1.39 -11.64 -16.86
N ILE A 314 2.26 -11.72 -15.86
CA ILE A 314 2.65 -12.97 -15.19
C ILE A 314 1.86 -13.26 -13.90
N GLY A 315 0.84 -12.44 -13.63
CA GLY A 315 -0.12 -12.63 -12.56
C GLY A 315 0.11 -11.73 -11.35
N TRP A 316 -0.92 -11.67 -10.51
CA TRP A 316 -0.97 -10.84 -9.31
C TRP A 316 -0.98 -11.69 -8.05
N ILE A 317 -0.53 -11.11 -6.94
CA ILE A 317 -0.57 -11.73 -5.61
C ILE A 317 -1.38 -10.80 -4.70
N PRO A 318 -2.62 -11.15 -4.33
CA PRO A 318 -3.37 -10.43 -3.30
C PRO A 318 -2.63 -10.43 -1.96
N ASN A 319 -2.70 -9.32 -1.21
CA ASN A 319 -2.03 -9.19 0.08
C ASN A 319 -2.85 -9.84 1.21
N THR A 320 -3.27 -11.10 1.02
CA THR A 320 -4.23 -11.83 1.86
C THR A 320 -3.61 -12.94 2.70
N GLY A 321 -2.28 -13.10 2.69
CA GLY A 321 -1.61 -14.25 3.33
C GLY A 321 -1.90 -14.41 4.82
N PHE A 322 -2.14 -13.33 5.56
CA PHE A 322 -2.48 -13.37 6.99
C PHE A 322 -3.97 -13.63 7.27
N LEU A 323 -4.80 -13.74 6.24
CA LEU A 323 -6.24 -13.92 6.33
C LEU A 323 -6.67 -15.37 6.04
N GLU A 324 -5.73 -16.26 5.73
CA GLU A 324 -6.03 -17.66 5.46
C GLU A 324 -6.75 -18.30 6.66
N GLY A 325 -7.90 -18.92 6.39
CA GLY A 325 -8.75 -19.52 7.43
C GLY A 325 -9.65 -18.54 8.19
N LEU A 326 -9.48 -17.22 8.02
CA LEU A 326 -10.34 -16.21 8.62
C LEU A 326 -11.50 -15.83 7.70
N VAL A 327 -11.19 -15.43 6.46
CA VAL A 327 -12.19 -15.05 5.44
C VAL A 327 -12.16 -16.03 4.27
N THR A 328 -13.27 -16.09 3.52
CA THR A 328 -13.35 -16.91 2.30
C THR A 328 -12.54 -16.27 1.19
N LEU A 329 -11.64 -17.05 0.62
CA LEU A 329 -10.79 -16.64 -0.49
C LEU A 329 -11.11 -17.49 -1.72
N ASN A 330 -11.14 -16.85 -2.89
CA ASN A 330 -11.30 -17.57 -4.15
C ASN A 330 -9.99 -18.31 -4.54
N TYR A 331 -10.00 -19.00 -5.68
CA TYR A 331 -8.83 -19.75 -6.18
C TYR A 331 -7.61 -18.86 -6.49
N LEU A 332 -7.80 -17.56 -6.70
CA LEU A 332 -6.76 -16.55 -6.90
C LEU A 332 -6.29 -15.90 -5.58
N LYS A 333 -6.80 -16.36 -4.43
CA LYS A 333 -6.55 -15.81 -3.09
C LYS A 333 -7.11 -14.40 -2.87
N GLU A 334 -8.09 -13.98 -3.66
CA GLU A 334 -8.81 -12.73 -3.45
C GLU A 334 -9.96 -12.92 -2.45
N ILE A 335 -10.29 -11.88 -1.70
CA ILE A 335 -11.37 -11.92 -0.70
C ILE A 335 -12.73 -11.92 -1.41
N GLU A 336 -13.54 -12.94 -1.11
CA GLU A 336 -14.92 -12.97 -1.60
C GLU A 336 -15.79 -11.97 -0.82
N ILE A 337 -16.52 -11.14 -1.56
CA ILE A 337 -17.40 -10.11 -1.03
C ILE A 337 -18.77 -10.14 -1.72
N ASP A 338 -19.80 -9.69 -1.00
CA ASP A 338 -21.08 -9.35 -1.62
C ASP A 338 -21.05 -7.97 -2.32
N ILE A 339 -22.17 -7.57 -2.93
CA ILE A 339 -22.30 -6.27 -3.62
C ILE A 339 -22.00 -5.06 -2.72
N ASN A 340 -22.16 -5.22 -1.40
CA ASN A 340 -21.97 -4.20 -0.37
C ASN A 340 -20.62 -4.35 0.35
N CYS A 341 -19.66 -5.07 -0.23
CA CYS A 341 -18.31 -5.23 0.31
C CYS A 341 -18.24 -6.02 1.63
N ARG A 342 -19.25 -6.83 1.94
CA ARG A 342 -19.27 -7.68 3.14
C ARG A 342 -18.58 -9.00 2.85
N THR A 343 -17.72 -9.45 3.77
CA THR A 343 -17.15 -10.81 3.73
C THR A 343 -18.09 -11.83 4.37
N ASN A 344 -17.70 -13.09 4.42
CA ASN A 344 -18.41 -14.12 5.19
C ASN A 344 -18.31 -13.93 6.72
N VAL A 345 -17.46 -13.02 7.20
CA VAL A 345 -17.23 -12.77 8.63
C VAL A 345 -17.94 -11.47 9.05
N PRO A 346 -18.90 -11.53 10.00
CA PRO A 346 -19.63 -10.35 10.47
C PRO A 346 -18.72 -9.24 11.01
N GLY A 347 -18.89 -8.00 10.54
CA GLY A 347 -18.04 -6.87 10.95
C GLY A 347 -16.68 -6.80 10.27
N VAL A 348 -16.37 -7.73 9.35
CA VAL A 348 -15.22 -7.66 8.45
C VAL A 348 -15.70 -7.37 7.03
N PHE A 349 -15.20 -6.28 6.47
CA PHE A 349 -15.47 -5.81 5.13
C PHE A 349 -14.16 -5.80 4.32
N ALA A 350 -14.25 -5.80 3.00
CA ALA A 350 -13.07 -5.69 2.15
C ALA A 350 -13.36 -4.83 0.91
N ALA A 351 -12.37 -4.08 0.44
CA ALA A 351 -12.55 -3.14 -0.66
C ALA A 351 -11.32 -3.05 -1.57
N GLY A 352 -11.58 -2.89 -2.87
CA GLY A 352 -10.56 -2.66 -3.89
C GLY A 352 -9.85 -3.94 -4.28
N ASP A 353 -8.63 -3.81 -4.80
CA ASP A 353 -7.98 -4.88 -5.55
C ASP A 353 -7.69 -6.19 -4.79
N VAL A 354 -7.78 -6.17 -3.46
CA VAL A 354 -7.67 -7.36 -2.60
C VAL A 354 -8.89 -8.28 -2.71
N THR A 355 -10.02 -7.77 -3.18
CA THR A 355 -11.30 -8.48 -3.29
C THR A 355 -11.47 -9.15 -4.65
N ALA A 356 -12.50 -9.98 -4.80
CA ALA A 356 -12.90 -10.57 -6.08
C ALA A 356 -13.59 -9.57 -7.05
N VAL A 357 -13.50 -8.26 -6.82
CA VAL A 357 -14.05 -7.26 -7.75
C VAL A 357 -13.41 -7.40 -9.12
N LEU A 358 -14.23 -7.37 -10.18
CA LEU A 358 -13.77 -7.60 -11.55
C LEU A 358 -12.76 -6.54 -12.01
N GLY A 359 -13.07 -5.27 -11.79
CA GLY A 359 -12.25 -4.16 -12.26
C GLY A 359 -11.22 -3.72 -11.22
N LYS A 360 -9.95 -3.74 -11.60
CA LYS A 360 -8.79 -3.39 -10.76
C LYS A 360 -8.28 -2.01 -11.16
N GLN A 361 -9.00 -0.97 -10.74
CA GLN A 361 -8.80 0.41 -11.17
C GLN A 361 -8.96 1.36 -9.97
N ILE A 362 -8.23 2.48 -9.98
CA ILE A 362 -8.23 3.47 -8.88
C ILE A 362 -9.65 3.93 -8.55
N ILE A 363 -10.45 4.28 -9.56
CA ILE A 363 -11.83 4.76 -9.38
C ILE A 363 -12.77 3.67 -8.83
N ILE A 364 -12.56 2.42 -9.22
CA ILE A 364 -13.34 1.28 -8.74
C ILE A 364 -12.98 1.00 -7.28
N ALA A 365 -11.69 0.98 -6.95
CA ALA A 365 -11.19 0.80 -5.58
C ALA A 365 -11.70 1.91 -4.65
N ALA A 366 -11.68 3.18 -5.08
CA ALA A 366 -12.25 4.28 -4.33
C ALA A 366 -13.76 4.09 -4.07
N GLY A 367 -14.53 3.71 -5.11
CA GLY A 367 -15.94 3.40 -4.98
C GLY A 367 -16.22 2.24 -4.01
N GLU A 368 -15.42 1.18 -4.06
CA GLU A 368 -15.50 0.06 -3.10
C GLU A 368 -15.19 0.51 -1.67
N GLY A 369 -14.20 1.38 -1.48
CA GLY A 369 -13.88 1.97 -0.17
C GLY A 369 -15.07 2.69 0.45
N ALA A 370 -15.76 3.51 -0.35
CA ALA A 370 -16.98 4.19 0.09
C ALA A 370 -18.10 3.20 0.46
N LYS A 371 -18.35 2.16 -0.37
CA LYS A 371 -19.34 1.11 -0.06
C LYS A 371 -19.01 0.39 1.24
N ALA A 372 -17.76 -0.03 1.44
CA ALA A 372 -17.33 -0.75 2.63
C ALA A 372 -17.49 0.08 3.91
N ALA A 373 -17.17 1.38 3.87
CA ALA A 373 -17.38 2.28 5.00
C ALA A 373 -18.86 2.45 5.38
N LEU A 374 -19.75 2.56 4.38
CA LEU A 374 -21.19 2.64 4.62
C LEU A 374 -21.74 1.33 5.21
N SER A 375 -21.29 0.18 4.70
CA SER A 375 -21.65 -1.13 5.25
C SER A 375 -21.14 -1.33 6.68
N ALA A 376 -19.94 -0.85 7.00
CA ALA A 376 -19.40 -0.88 8.36
C ALA A 376 -20.24 -0.01 9.32
N PHE A 377 -20.63 1.19 8.88
CA PHE A 377 -21.53 2.04 9.65
C PHE A 377 -22.87 1.36 9.91
N ASP A 378 -23.52 0.80 8.89
CA ASP A 378 -24.81 0.12 9.03
C ASP A 378 -24.71 -1.07 10.00
N TYR A 379 -23.61 -1.82 9.95
CA TYR A 379 -23.35 -2.92 10.88
C TYR A 379 -23.26 -2.43 12.34
N LEU A 380 -22.52 -1.34 12.59
CA LEU A 380 -22.37 -0.74 13.92
C LEU A 380 -23.69 -0.19 14.46
N MET A 381 -24.57 0.32 13.60
CA MET A 381 -25.89 0.81 14.02
C MET A 381 -26.82 -0.31 14.51
N VAL A 382 -26.69 -1.51 13.94
CA VAL A 382 -27.49 -2.69 14.33
C VAL A 382 -26.83 -3.47 15.47
N ASN A 383 -25.51 -3.32 15.65
CA ASN A 383 -24.71 -3.99 16.68
C ASN A 383 -23.94 -2.96 17.54
N PRO A 384 -24.67 -2.19 18.38
CA PRO A 384 -24.14 -1.02 19.08
C PRO A 384 -23.10 -1.33 20.15
#